data_AF-A0AAE4QXQ0-F1
#
_entry.id   AF-A0AAE4QXQ0-F1
#
_cell.length_a   1.000
_cell.length_b   1.000
_cell.length_c   1.000
_cell.angle_alpha   90.00
_cell.angle_beta   90.00
_cell.angle_gamma   90.00
#
_symmetry.space_group_name_H-M   'P 1'
#
loop_
_entity.id
_entity.type
_entity.pdbx_description
1 polymer ?
#
loop_
_entity_poly.entity_id
_entity_poly.type
_entity_poly.pdbx_seq_one_letter_code
_entity_poly.pdbx_strand_id
1 'polypeptide(L)'
;MTTLQITDLPIHDVYPHPQNVRRELRGIDELAASVKAEGLHQPIIVAPASAGTVGDHVEADEYVVVMGNSRHAACVKLGWDAIPCIVRDDLDTEEKVLSAMLAENCARNDLTVTEEGDAFQRLLDLDLSAAAVGKRAGRSRKQVTERVTVAAQPERVRRAVDDKQLTIVHALALAEFTDDHELYARIEGAVGTPRFEYELERAAAIRRHTKVGEDLRAEARALGFVEATEKELSALHEPVGGFRLERIWGTGTPDPATDGQGRFTITSANIEHWAPSIRYYRLVPVTAEASDDASESTASPAPLTAEQRAEREAAETRAAVAEAESQERKTAMLRRRAWLRDLWDRTDASDPRTAELLLAAALDVDDYAWEPLTELGTIIAHDGSDNPPRLEADDPRLDYSEWPTLRLAFATWWCRWGYLGELELSLYQPNYWEPVTVRYLEFLREQFEYELSDIEEALLDTYNASADGGDD
;
A
#
# COMPACT_ATOMS: atom_id res chain seq x y z
N MET A 1 -36.57 -41.29 -19.34
CA MET A 1 -35.21 -41.41 -19.88
C MET A 1 -35.31 -41.27 -21.38
N THR A 2 -34.84 -40.16 -21.93
CA THR A 2 -34.73 -39.98 -23.38
C THR A 2 -33.54 -40.81 -23.84
N THR A 3 -33.75 -41.77 -24.73
CA THR A 3 -32.67 -42.58 -25.28
C THR A 3 -31.91 -41.74 -26.29
N LEU A 4 -30.70 -41.29 -25.93
CA LEU A 4 -29.83 -40.57 -26.86
C LEU A 4 -29.34 -41.54 -27.94
N GLN A 5 -29.56 -41.20 -29.22
CA GLN A 5 -29.07 -41.98 -30.35
C GLN A 5 -27.84 -41.32 -30.97
N ILE A 6 -26.93 -42.16 -31.48
CA ILE A 6 -25.77 -41.71 -32.25
C ILE A 6 -26.18 -41.68 -33.71
N THR A 7 -25.88 -40.58 -34.41
CA THR A 7 -26.17 -40.38 -35.83
C THR A 7 -24.95 -39.76 -36.49
N ASP A 8 -24.54 -40.27 -37.65
CA ASP A 8 -23.48 -39.66 -38.44
C ASP A 8 -24.04 -38.43 -39.16
N LEU A 9 -23.48 -37.26 -38.86
CA LEU A 9 -23.84 -36.00 -39.50
C LEU A 9 -22.73 -35.61 -40.49
N PRO A 10 -23.09 -35.04 -41.66
CA PRO A 10 -22.09 -34.44 -42.54
C PRO A 10 -21.33 -33.35 -41.79
N ILE A 11 -20.00 -33.36 -41.89
CA ILE A 11 -19.17 -32.45 -41.08
C ILE A 11 -19.42 -30.97 -41.43
N HIS A 12 -19.88 -30.71 -42.65
CA HIS A 12 -20.18 -29.37 -43.15
C HIS A 12 -21.48 -28.80 -42.58
N ASP A 13 -22.34 -29.63 -41.98
CA ASP A 13 -23.56 -29.19 -41.29
C ASP A 13 -23.31 -28.96 -39.79
N VAL A 14 -22.08 -29.18 -39.31
CA VAL A 14 -21.72 -29.09 -37.88
C VAL A 14 -20.67 -28.00 -37.70
N TYR A 15 -21.02 -26.97 -36.94
CA TYR A 15 -20.16 -25.80 -36.72
C TYR A 15 -19.72 -25.67 -35.27
N PRO A 16 -18.51 -25.15 -35.01
CA PRO A 16 -18.12 -24.77 -33.66
C PRO A 16 -19.07 -23.69 -33.14
N HIS A 17 -19.43 -23.76 -31.87
CA HIS A 17 -20.27 -22.73 -31.26
C HIS A 17 -19.52 -21.39 -31.29
N PRO A 18 -20.05 -20.31 -31.90
CA PRO A 18 -19.37 -19.01 -32.02
C PRO A 18 -19.03 -18.39 -30.66
N GLN A 19 -19.82 -18.78 -29.65
CA GLN A 19 -19.70 -18.33 -28.28
C GLN A 19 -19.20 -19.44 -27.33
N ASN A 20 -18.38 -20.39 -27.82
CA ASN A 20 -17.80 -21.45 -26.99
C ASN A 20 -17.17 -20.89 -25.70
N VAL A 21 -17.45 -21.54 -24.57
CA VAL A 21 -17.00 -21.10 -23.23
C VAL A 21 -15.49 -21.19 -23.04
N ARG A 22 -14.84 -22.09 -23.80
CA ARG A 22 -13.38 -22.19 -23.91
C ARG A 22 -12.92 -21.41 -25.14
N ARG A 23 -12.04 -20.41 -24.96
CA ARG A 23 -11.54 -19.55 -26.04
C ARG A 23 -10.49 -20.23 -26.89
N GLU A 24 -9.55 -20.93 -26.26
CA GLU A 24 -8.44 -21.59 -26.94
C GLU A 24 -8.58 -23.11 -26.93
N LEU A 25 -8.61 -23.72 -28.12
CA LEU A 25 -8.49 -25.17 -28.25
C LEU A 25 -7.01 -25.56 -28.28
N ARG A 26 -6.63 -26.53 -27.44
CA ARG A 26 -5.24 -27.02 -27.32
C ARG A 26 -5.17 -28.49 -27.74
N GLY A 27 -3.98 -28.92 -28.20
CA GLY A 27 -3.71 -30.33 -28.52
C GLY A 27 -4.42 -30.89 -29.76
N ILE A 28 -4.84 -30.02 -30.70
CA ILE A 28 -5.60 -30.46 -31.89
C ILE A 28 -4.79 -31.42 -32.77
N ASP A 29 -3.48 -31.20 -32.91
CA ASP A 29 -2.62 -31.99 -33.80
C ASP A 29 -2.40 -33.41 -33.26
N GLU A 30 -2.16 -33.52 -31.96
CA GLU A 30 -2.04 -34.79 -31.26
C GLU A 30 -3.37 -35.55 -31.30
N LEU A 31 -4.49 -34.85 -31.05
CA LEU A 31 -5.82 -35.44 -31.13
C LEU A 31 -6.15 -35.90 -32.56
N ALA A 32 -5.80 -35.13 -33.59
CA ALA A 32 -5.99 -35.53 -34.98
C ALA A 32 -5.17 -36.76 -35.34
N ALA A 33 -3.91 -36.86 -34.86
CA ALA A 33 -3.11 -38.07 -35.06
C ALA A 33 -3.74 -39.30 -34.39
N SER A 34 -4.25 -39.15 -33.17
CA SER A 34 -4.96 -40.22 -32.45
C SER A 34 -6.26 -40.62 -33.15
N VAL A 35 -7.11 -39.67 -33.52
CA VAL A 35 -8.37 -39.92 -34.24
C VAL A 35 -8.13 -40.60 -35.59
N LYS A 36 -7.04 -40.26 -36.29
CA LYS A 36 -6.65 -40.94 -37.54
C LYS A 36 -6.23 -42.40 -37.32
N ALA A 37 -5.58 -42.69 -36.20
CA ALA A 37 -5.06 -44.02 -35.89
C ALA A 37 -6.15 -44.96 -35.33
N GLU A 38 -7.00 -44.46 -34.44
CA GLU A 38 -7.91 -45.27 -33.63
C GLU A 38 -9.40 -44.95 -33.85
N GLY A 39 -9.71 -43.94 -34.65
CA GLY A 39 -11.07 -43.44 -34.85
C GLY A 39 -11.55 -42.54 -33.71
N LEU A 40 -12.79 -42.05 -33.84
CA LEU A 40 -13.41 -41.18 -32.84
C LEU A 40 -14.16 -42.02 -31.80
N HIS A 41 -13.58 -42.20 -30.60
CA HIS A 41 -14.15 -43.09 -29.57
C HIS A 41 -15.40 -42.55 -28.88
N GLN A 42 -15.55 -41.22 -28.83
CA GLN A 42 -16.70 -40.56 -28.22
C GLN A 42 -17.40 -39.68 -29.25
N PRO A 43 -18.72 -39.80 -29.42
CA PRO A 43 -19.48 -38.95 -30.34
C PRO A 43 -19.48 -37.49 -29.87
N ILE A 44 -19.59 -36.57 -30.82
CA ILE A 44 -19.68 -35.13 -30.57
C ILE A 44 -21.13 -34.80 -30.18
N ILE A 45 -21.33 -33.97 -29.15
CA ILE A 45 -22.68 -33.58 -28.74
C ILE A 45 -23.00 -32.25 -29.40
N VAL A 46 -24.10 -32.21 -30.15
CA VAL A 46 -24.53 -31.05 -30.93
C VAL A 46 -25.95 -30.64 -30.55
N ALA A 47 -26.30 -29.38 -30.77
CA ALA A 47 -27.64 -28.83 -30.66
C ALA A 47 -28.05 -28.20 -32.00
N PRO A 48 -29.35 -28.12 -32.32
CA PRO A 48 -29.82 -27.38 -33.50
C PRO A 48 -29.40 -25.91 -33.44
N ALA A 49 -28.97 -25.33 -34.57
CA ALA A 49 -28.55 -23.91 -34.64
C ALA A 49 -29.67 -22.93 -34.26
N SER A 50 -30.93 -23.33 -34.46
CA SER A 50 -32.13 -22.58 -34.05
C SER A 50 -32.24 -22.32 -32.54
N ALA A 51 -31.41 -22.95 -31.70
CA ALA A 51 -31.32 -22.75 -30.25
C ALA A 51 -30.67 -21.40 -29.83
N GLY A 52 -30.90 -20.33 -30.60
CA GLY A 52 -30.39 -18.98 -30.31
C GLY A 52 -28.96 -18.73 -30.80
N THR A 53 -28.41 -19.60 -31.65
CA THR A 53 -27.02 -19.48 -32.14
C THR A 53 -27.02 -19.26 -33.66
N VAL A 54 -27.24 -18.02 -34.07
CA VAL A 54 -27.10 -17.63 -35.48
C VAL A 54 -25.86 -16.75 -35.60
N GLY A 55 -24.74 -17.33 -36.01
CA GLY A 55 -23.66 -16.55 -36.60
C GLY A 55 -24.05 -16.15 -38.03
N ASP A 56 -23.32 -15.21 -38.65
CA ASP A 56 -23.57 -14.75 -40.04
C ASP A 56 -23.53 -15.87 -41.11
N HIS A 57 -23.19 -17.10 -40.74
CA HIS A 57 -22.92 -18.24 -41.63
C HIS A 57 -23.57 -19.57 -41.20
N VAL A 58 -24.54 -19.57 -40.27
CA VAL A 58 -25.21 -20.81 -39.84
C VAL A 58 -26.70 -20.78 -40.20
N GLU A 59 -27.14 -21.71 -41.04
CA GLU A 59 -28.55 -21.87 -41.42
C GLU A 59 -29.37 -22.58 -40.31
N ALA A 60 -30.68 -22.38 -40.29
CA ALA A 60 -31.56 -22.88 -39.22
C ALA A 60 -31.63 -24.42 -39.12
N ASP A 61 -31.25 -25.12 -40.20
CA ASP A 61 -31.25 -26.58 -40.31
C ASP A 61 -29.90 -27.22 -39.97
N GLU A 62 -28.90 -26.42 -39.55
CA GLU A 62 -27.56 -26.88 -39.19
C GLU A 62 -27.40 -27.11 -37.67
N TYR A 63 -26.22 -27.59 -37.27
CA TYR A 63 -25.91 -27.98 -35.90
C TYR A 63 -24.72 -27.21 -35.33
N VAL A 64 -24.76 -26.91 -34.04
CA VAL A 64 -23.66 -26.31 -33.28
C VAL A 64 -23.09 -27.28 -32.26
N VAL A 65 -21.76 -27.31 -32.14
CA VAL A 65 -21.06 -28.18 -31.19
C VAL A 65 -21.24 -27.66 -29.77
N VAL A 66 -21.87 -28.46 -28.91
CA VAL A 66 -22.02 -28.19 -27.48
C VAL A 66 -20.89 -28.83 -26.68
N MET A 67 -20.52 -30.08 -27.00
CA MET A 67 -19.40 -30.75 -26.34
C MET A 67 -18.54 -31.49 -27.35
N GLY A 68 -17.22 -31.37 -27.20
CA GLY A 68 -16.26 -31.98 -28.13
C GLY A 68 -15.71 -31.04 -29.20
N ASN A 69 -15.62 -29.74 -28.94
CA ASN A 69 -15.02 -28.75 -29.87
C ASN A 69 -13.65 -29.17 -30.40
N SER A 70 -12.74 -29.68 -29.56
CA SER A 70 -11.43 -30.19 -30.02
C SER A 70 -11.55 -31.42 -30.93
N ARG A 71 -12.52 -32.30 -30.68
CA ARG A 71 -12.78 -33.50 -31.50
C ARG A 71 -13.31 -33.11 -32.89
N HIS A 72 -14.25 -32.17 -32.92
CA HIS A 72 -14.75 -31.58 -34.18
C HIS A 72 -13.61 -30.95 -34.97
N ALA A 73 -12.80 -30.08 -34.34
CA ALA A 73 -11.65 -29.44 -34.99
C ALA A 73 -10.62 -30.46 -35.53
N ALA A 74 -10.37 -31.55 -34.80
CA ALA A 74 -9.51 -32.64 -35.25
C ALA A 74 -10.08 -33.35 -36.49
N CYS A 75 -11.38 -33.68 -36.49
CA CYS A 75 -12.04 -34.30 -37.65
C CYS A 75 -12.06 -33.37 -38.87
N VAL A 76 -12.28 -32.07 -38.69
CA VAL A 76 -12.17 -31.06 -39.76
C VAL A 76 -10.76 -31.03 -40.33
N LYS A 77 -9.73 -31.01 -39.46
CA LYS A 77 -8.32 -31.04 -39.89
C LYS A 77 -7.96 -32.31 -40.66
N LEU A 78 -8.59 -33.44 -40.35
CA LEU A 78 -8.40 -34.71 -41.06
C LEU A 78 -9.17 -34.80 -42.38
N GLY A 79 -10.09 -33.87 -42.66
CA GLY A 79 -10.91 -33.87 -43.88
C GLY A 79 -11.93 -35.00 -43.91
N TRP A 80 -12.54 -35.35 -42.78
CA TRP A 80 -13.60 -36.36 -42.73
C TRP A 80 -14.90 -35.83 -43.35
N ASP A 81 -15.66 -36.67 -44.06
CA ASP A 81 -16.94 -36.26 -44.67
C ASP A 81 -18.10 -36.22 -43.66
N ALA A 82 -18.08 -37.13 -42.68
CA ALA A 82 -19.11 -37.27 -41.65
C ALA A 82 -18.49 -37.60 -40.28
N ILE A 83 -19.20 -37.22 -39.22
CA ILE A 83 -18.78 -37.42 -37.82
C ILE A 83 -19.92 -37.98 -36.96
N PRO A 84 -19.65 -38.94 -36.07
CA PRO A 84 -20.67 -39.50 -35.20
C PRO A 84 -21.06 -38.47 -34.12
N CYS A 85 -22.34 -38.12 -34.10
CA CYS A 85 -22.89 -37.10 -33.22
C CYS A 85 -24.05 -37.63 -32.38
N ILE A 86 -24.28 -36.98 -31.24
CA ILE A 86 -25.53 -37.10 -30.48
C ILE A 86 -26.22 -35.74 -30.57
N VAL A 87 -27.39 -35.72 -31.21
CA VAL A 87 -28.22 -34.51 -31.32
C VAL A 87 -29.03 -34.35 -30.03
N ARG A 88 -28.97 -33.16 -29.44
CA ARG A 88 -29.69 -32.78 -28.23
C ARG A 88 -30.76 -31.73 -28.55
N ASP A 89 -31.89 -32.20 -29.05
CA ASP A 89 -33.05 -31.35 -29.37
C ASP A 89 -33.65 -30.64 -28.15
N ASP A 90 -33.37 -31.13 -26.94
CA ASP A 90 -33.81 -30.49 -25.70
C ASP A 90 -33.01 -29.24 -25.33
N LEU A 91 -31.86 -29.01 -25.98
CA LEU A 91 -31.06 -27.78 -25.89
C LEU A 91 -31.51 -26.78 -26.97
N ASP A 92 -32.78 -26.38 -26.88
CA ASP A 92 -33.51 -25.53 -27.83
C ASP A 92 -33.44 -24.03 -27.51
N THR A 93 -32.69 -23.64 -26.48
CA THR A 93 -32.47 -22.23 -26.11
C THR A 93 -31.01 -21.97 -25.80
N GLU A 94 -30.58 -20.71 -26.00
CA GLU A 94 -29.22 -20.26 -25.72
C GLU A 94 -28.83 -20.55 -24.27
N GLU A 95 -29.75 -20.30 -23.33
CA GLU A 95 -29.57 -20.61 -21.91
C GLU A 95 -29.20 -22.08 -21.68
N LYS A 96 -29.94 -23.01 -22.31
CA LYS A 96 -29.73 -24.45 -22.11
C LYS A 96 -28.43 -24.91 -22.76
N VAL A 97 -28.13 -24.42 -23.97
CA VAL A 97 -26.88 -24.71 -24.69
C VAL A 97 -25.68 -24.22 -23.88
N LEU A 98 -25.69 -22.96 -23.45
CA LEU A 98 -24.62 -22.36 -22.64
C LEU A 98 -24.47 -23.07 -21.28
N SER A 99 -25.59 -23.41 -20.63
CA SER A 99 -25.57 -24.17 -19.38
C SER A 99 -24.95 -25.56 -19.55
N ALA A 100 -25.24 -26.24 -20.66
CA ALA A 100 -24.66 -27.54 -20.97
C ALA A 100 -23.15 -27.44 -21.23
N MET A 101 -22.71 -26.45 -22.01
CA MET A 101 -21.28 -26.18 -22.25
C MET A 101 -20.53 -25.92 -20.93
N LEU A 102 -21.08 -25.06 -20.08
CA LEU A 102 -20.51 -24.74 -18.77
C LEU A 102 -20.41 -25.97 -17.86
N ALA A 103 -21.48 -26.77 -17.75
CA ALA A 103 -21.52 -27.91 -16.85
C ALA A 103 -20.42 -28.95 -17.19
N GLU A 104 -20.19 -29.23 -18.47
CA GLU A 104 -19.13 -30.16 -18.91
C GLU A 104 -17.72 -29.62 -18.64
N ASN A 105 -17.47 -28.36 -18.98
CA ASN A 105 -16.14 -27.78 -18.83
C ASN A 105 -15.78 -27.51 -17.35
N CYS A 106 -16.73 -27.06 -16.53
CA CYS A 106 -16.54 -26.89 -15.09
C CYS A 106 -16.25 -28.22 -14.39
N ALA A 107 -16.94 -29.31 -14.77
CA ALA A 107 -16.72 -30.63 -14.18
C ALA A 107 -15.30 -31.17 -14.43
N ARG A 108 -14.64 -30.72 -15.50
CA ARG A 108 -13.27 -31.09 -15.87
C ARG A 108 -12.21 -30.15 -15.27
N ASN A 109 -12.62 -29.03 -14.67
CA ASN A 109 -11.74 -27.91 -14.31
C ASN A 109 -10.94 -27.39 -15.50
N ASP A 110 -11.59 -27.37 -16.66
CA ASP A 110 -10.98 -27.13 -17.97
C ASP A 110 -10.99 -25.65 -18.37
N LEU A 111 -11.70 -24.79 -17.64
CA LEU A 111 -11.82 -23.36 -17.88
C LEU A 111 -10.89 -22.56 -16.96
N THR A 112 -10.39 -21.46 -17.50
CA THR A 112 -9.76 -20.39 -16.73
C THR A 112 -10.79 -19.62 -15.88
N VAL A 113 -10.33 -18.82 -14.92
CA VAL A 113 -11.22 -18.07 -14.02
C VAL A 113 -12.03 -17.07 -14.83
N THR A 114 -11.41 -16.42 -15.82
CA THR A 114 -12.08 -15.40 -16.63
C THR A 114 -13.01 -16.01 -17.68
N GLU A 115 -12.72 -17.21 -18.21
CA GLU A 115 -13.64 -17.97 -19.07
C GLU A 115 -14.91 -18.38 -18.32
N GLU A 116 -14.78 -18.90 -17.08
CA GLU A 116 -15.95 -19.17 -16.24
C GLU A 116 -16.75 -17.90 -15.98
N GLY A 117 -16.08 -16.78 -15.66
CA GLY A 117 -16.73 -15.50 -15.39
C GLY A 117 -17.49 -14.93 -16.58
N ASP A 118 -16.93 -14.98 -17.79
CA ASP A 118 -17.61 -14.53 -19.01
C ASP A 118 -18.86 -15.37 -19.30
N ALA A 119 -18.73 -16.68 -19.19
CA ALA A 119 -19.85 -17.59 -19.42
C ALA A 119 -20.94 -17.43 -18.35
N PHE A 120 -20.56 -17.14 -17.10
CA PHE A 120 -21.52 -16.80 -16.05
C PHE A 120 -22.21 -15.47 -16.31
N GLN A 121 -21.49 -14.44 -16.75
CA GLN A 121 -22.09 -13.14 -17.08
C GLN A 121 -23.15 -13.29 -18.17
N ARG A 122 -22.88 -14.05 -19.23
CA ARG A 122 -23.89 -14.31 -20.27
C ARG A 122 -25.15 -14.99 -19.74
N LEU A 123 -25.00 -15.95 -18.83
CA LEU A 123 -26.17 -16.57 -18.19
C LEU A 123 -26.94 -15.55 -17.33
N LEU A 124 -26.26 -14.62 -16.65
CA LEU A 124 -26.91 -13.53 -15.92
C LEU A 124 -27.64 -12.57 -16.87
N ASP A 125 -27.06 -12.27 -18.04
CA ASP A 125 -27.66 -11.43 -19.08
C ASP A 125 -28.93 -12.06 -19.69
N LEU A 126 -29.06 -13.39 -19.60
CA LEU A 126 -30.28 -14.15 -19.93
C LEU A 126 -31.28 -14.23 -18.76
N ASP A 127 -31.22 -13.29 -17.81
CA ASP A 127 -32.10 -13.16 -16.63
C ASP A 127 -32.01 -14.30 -15.59
N LEU A 128 -30.93 -15.08 -15.58
CA LEU A 128 -30.74 -16.10 -14.53
C LEU A 128 -30.21 -15.45 -13.26
N SER A 129 -30.74 -15.87 -12.12
CA SER A 129 -30.11 -15.51 -10.85
C SER A 129 -28.73 -16.17 -10.69
N ALA A 130 -27.80 -15.50 -10.01
CA ALA A 130 -26.47 -16.08 -9.69
C ALA A 130 -26.56 -17.43 -8.95
N ALA A 131 -27.63 -17.67 -8.18
CA ALA A 131 -27.86 -18.96 -7.54
C ALA A 131 -28.24 -20.06 -8.55
N ALA A 132 -29.04 -19.74 -9.55
CA ALA A 132 -29.38 -20.66 -10.64
C ALA A 132 -28.16 -20.98 -11.51
N VAL A 133 -27.36 -19.96 -11.85
CA VAL A 133 -26.07 -20.13 -12.56
C VAL A 133 -25.16 -21.08 -11.79
N GLY A 134 -24.96 -20.82 -10.49
CA GLY A 134 -24.12 -21.66 -9.62
C GLY A 134 -24.60 -23.11 -9.59
N LYS A 135 -25.91 -23.34 -9.45
CA LYS A 135 -26.50 -24.69 -9.47
C LYS A 135 -26.21 -25.44 -10.77
N ARG A 136 -26.29 -24.77 -11.92
CA ARG A 136 -26.03 -25.37 -13.24
C ARG A 136 -24.56 -25.65 -13.48
N ALA A 137 -23.68 -24.75 -13.03
CA ALA A 137 -22.24 -24.85 -13.20
C ALA A 137 -21.52 -25.66 -12.11
N GLY A 138 -22.22 -26.12 -11.06
CA GLY A 138 -21.61 -26.79 -9.92
C GLY A 138 -20.76 -25.86 -9.04
N ARG A 139 -21.10 -24.56 -8.99
CA ARG A 139 -20.42 -23.52 -8.20
C ARG A 139 -21.35 -22.90 -7.16
N SER A 140 -20.77 -22.33 -6.11
CA SER A 140 -21.56 -21.53 -5.16
C SER A 140 -21.98 -20.18 -5.75
N ARG A 141 -23.06 -19.59 -5.25
CA ARG A 141 -23.47 -18.21 -5.62
C ARG A 141 -22.32 -17.21 -5.46
N LYS A 142 -21.53 -17.33 -4.37
CA LYS A 142 -20.36 -16.49 -4.11
C LYS A 142 -19.34 -16.64 -5.24
N GLN A 143 -18.98 -17.87 -5.60
CA GLN A 143 -18.03 -18.15 -6.67
C GLN A 143 -18.46 -17.59 -8.03
N VAL A 144 -19.77 -17.59 -8.31
CA VAL A 144 -20.32 -16.96 -9.52
C VAL A 144 -20.05 -15.46 -9.52
N THR A 145 -20.41 -14.77 -8.44
CA THR A 145 -20.17 -13.33 -8.32
C THR A 145 -18.69 -12.99 -8.41
N GLU A 146 -17.81 -13.71 -7.71
CA GLU A 146 -16.37 -13.45 -7.74
C GLU A 146 -15.80 -13.55 -9.16
N ARG A 147 -16.13 -14.62 -9.90
CA ARG A 147 -15.64 -14.83 -11.26
C ARG A 147 -16.16 -13.81 -12.24
N VAL A 148 -17.42 -13.40 -12.11
CA VAL A 148 -18.01 -12.32 -12.90
C VAL A 148 -17.26 -11.00 -12.64
N THR A 149 -16.99 -10.66 -11.38
CA THR A 149 -16.22 -9.46 -11.02
C THR A 149 -14.81 -9.48 -11.61
N VAL A 150 -14.14 -10.65 -11.58
CA VAL A 150 -12.80 -10.83 -12.16
C VAL A 150 -12.84 -10.73 -13.69
N ALA A 151 -13.84 -11.33 -14.34
CA ALA A 151 -13.99 -11.30 -15.79
C ALA A 151 -14.29 -9.89 -16.34
N ALA A 152 -14.90 -9.03 -15.52
CA ALA A 152 -15.15 -7.62 -15.85
C ALA A 152 -13.89 -6.72 -15.78
N GLN A 153 -12.76 -7.22 -15.27
CA GLN A 153 -11.52 -6.44 -15.19
C GLN A 153 -10.87 -6.26 -16.57
N PRO A 154 -9.94 -5.30 -16.75
CA PRO A 154 -9.13 -5.18 -17.95
C PRO A 154 -8.28 -6.42 -18.24
N GLU A 155 -7.93 -6.60 -19.52
CA GLU A 155 -7.22 -7.77 -20.02
C GLU A 155 -5.91 -8.08 -19.27
N ARG A 156 -5.20 -7.04 -18.79
CA ARG A 156 -3.97 -7.22 -18.00
C ARG A 156 -4.24 -7.97 -16.69
N VAL A 157 -5.30 -7.60 -15.97
CA VAL A 157 -5.69 -8.24 -14.71
C VAL A 157 -6.23 -9.64 -14.97
N ARG A 158 -7.06 -9.79 -16.00
CA ARG A 158 -7.63 -11.08 -16.44
C ARG A 158 -6.54 -12.12 -16.68
N ARG A 159 -5.55 -11.79 -17.51
CA ARG A 159 -4.40 -12.66 -17.77
C ARG A 159 -3.60 -12.99 -16.53
N ALA A 160 -3.30 -11.99 -15.70
CA ALA A 160 -2.55 -12.22 -14.47
C ALA A 160 -3.26 -13.21 -13.53
N VAL A 161 -4.59 -13.21 -13.48
CA VAL A 161 -5.35 -14.22 -12.71
C VAL A 161 -5.28 -15.59 -13.37
N ASP A 162 -5.50 -15.68 -14.69
CA ASP A 162 -5.50 -16.96 -15.41
C ASP A 162 -4.11 -17.63 -15.42
N ASP A 163 -3.05 -16.82 -15.48
CA ASP A 163 -1.64 -17.23 -15.36
C ASP A 163 -1.19 -17.46 -13.90
N LYS A 164 -2.10 -17.28 -12.93
CA LYS A 164 -1.87 -17.46 -11.48
C LYS A 164 -0.82 -16.51 -10.87
N GLN A 165 -0.55 -15.39 -11.54
CA GLN A 165 0.26 -14.29 -10.98
C GLN A 165 -0.52 -13.45 -9.98
N LEU A 166 -1.85 -13.40 -10.13
CA LEU A 166 -2.77 -12.81 -9.16
C LEU A 166 -3.75 -13.85 -8.64
N THR A 167 -4.06 -13.75 -7.35
CA THR A 167 -5.15 -14.53 -6.76
C THR A 167 -6.50 -13.88 -7.10
N ILE A 168 -7.59 -14.66 -7.01
CA ILE A 168 -8.95 -14.11 -7.12
C ILE A 168 -9.17 -13.01 -6.08
N VAL A 169 -8.68 -13.20 -4.85
CA VAL A 169 -8.80 -12.20 -3.77
C VAL A 169 -8.15 -10.88 -4.15
N HIS A 170 -6.96 -10.91 -4.77
CA HIS A 170 -6.29 -9.70 -5.27
C HIS A 170 -7.10 -8.98 -6.33
N ALA A 171 -7.66 -9.71 -7.30
CA ALA A 171 -8.48 -9.12 -8.35
C ALA A 171 -9.80 -8.54 -7.81
N LEU A 172 -10.40 -9.17 -6.78
CA LEU A 172 -11.57 -8.64 -6.09
C LEU A 172 -11.23 -7.36 -5.31
N ALA A 173 -10.10 -7.33 -4.60
CA ALA A 173 -9.65 -6.14 -3.88
C ALA A 173 -9.37 -4.98 -4.84
N LEU A 174 -8.76 -5.25 -6.00
CA LEU A 174 -8.58 -4.25 -7.06
C LEU A 174 -9.94 -3.73 -7.59
N ALA A 175 -10.93 -4.60 -7.73
CA ALA A 175 -12.27 -4.23 -8.21
C ALA A 175 -12.98 -3.20 -7.29
N GLU A 176 -12.61 -3.16 -6.00
CA GLU A 176 -13.16 -2.18 -5.05
C GLU A 176 -12.76 -0.73 -5.40
N PHE A 177 -11.74 -0.51 -6.24
CA PHE A 177 -11.28 0.81 -6.65
C PHE A 177 -11.79 1.26 -8.03
N THR A 178 -12.74 0.54 -8.62
CA THR A 178 -13.27 0.87 -9.96
C THR A 178 -13.94 2.24 -10.05
N ASP A 179 -14.34 2.82 -8.92
CA ASP A 179 -14.87 4.17 -8.79
C ASP A 179 -13.79 5.27 -8.70
N ASP A 180 -12.55 4.91 -8.41
CA ASP A 180 -11.39 5.80 -8.38
C ASP A 180 -10.40 5.43 -9.49
N HIS A 181 -10.59 6.03 -10.67
CA HIS A 181 -9.80 5.72 -11.86
C HIS A 181 -8.30 5.92 -11.68
N GLU A 182 -7.85 6.87 -10.84
CA GLU A 182 -6.42 7.14 -10.64
C GLU A 182 -5.78 6.06 -9.76
N LEU A 183 -6.41 5.72 -8.64
CA LEU A 183 -5.94 4.63 -7.78
C LEU A 183 -6.00 3.29 -8.52
N TYR A 184 -7.09 3.03 -9.24
CA TYR A 184 -7.24 1.83 -10.04
C TYR A 184 -6.11 1.67 -11.06
N ALA A 185 -5.86 2.71 -11.87
CA ALA A 185 -4.81 2.67 -12.90
C ALA A 185 -3.41 2.47 -12.30
N ARG A 186 -3.16 3.02 -11.10
CA ARG A 186 -1.90 2.82 -10.39
C ARG A 186 -1.70 1.37 -9.97
N ILE A 187 -2.72 0.75 -9.35
CA ILE A 187 -2.65 -0.65 -8.91
C ILE A 187 -2.56 -1.58 -10.13
N GLU A 188 -3.39 -1.34 -11.16
CA GLU A 188 -3.34 -2.07 -12.43
C GLU A 188 -1.93 -1.99 -13.06
N GLY A 189 -1.31 -0.81 -13.00
CA GLY A 189 0.07 -0.57 -13.45
C GLY A 189 1.11 -1.48 -12.79
N ALA A 190 0.87 -1.88 -11.54
CA ALA A 190 1.76 -2.74 -10.76
C ALA A 190 1.48 -4.24 -10.91
N VAL A 191 0.41 -4.64 -11.62
CA VAL A 191 0.06 -6.05 -11.86
C VAL A 191 1.23 -6.80 -12.51
N GLY A 192 1.59 -7.95 -11.94
CA GLY A 192 2.72 -8.78 -12.37
C GLY A 192 4.08 -8.33 -11.83
N THR A 193 4.13 -7.34 -10.93
CA THR A 193 5.35 -6.86 -10.27
C THR A 193 5.32 -7.13 -8.77
N PRO A 194 6.49 -7.19 -8.09
CA PRO A 194 6.54 -7.30 -6.62
C PRO A 194 5.86 -6.14 -5.87
N ARG A 195 5.62 -5.00 -6.54
CA ARG A 195 4.98 -3.81 -5.94
C ARG A 195 3.46 -3.87 -5.90
N PHE A 196 2.84 -4.89 -6.48
CA PHE A 196 1.37 -4.97 -6.55
C PHE A 196 0.70 -4.87 -5.18
N GLU A 197 1.19 -5.66 -4.21
CA GLU A 197 0.62 -5.68 -2.85
C GLU A 197 0.79 -4.33 -2.15
N TYR A 198 1.97 -3.73 -2.28
CA TYR A 198 2.25 -2.39 -1.75
C TYR A 198 1.29 -1.32 -2.34
N GLU A 199 1.11 -1.29 -3.66
CA GLU A 199 0.22 -0.30 -4.28
C GLU A 199 -1.25 -0.52 -3.90
N LEU A 200 -1.67 -1.77 -3.73
CA LEU A 200 -3.02 -2.11 -3.27
C LEU A 200 -3.24 -1.66 -1.81
N GLU A 201 -2.31 -1.97 -0.91
CA GLU A 201 -2.39 -1.55 0.50
C GLU A 201 -2.34 -0.04 0.65
N ARG A 202 -1.48 0.62 -0.15
CA ARG A 202 -1.38 2.08 -0.18
C ARG A 202 -2.67 2.72 -0.69
N ALA A 203 -3.28 2.20 -1.76
CA ALA A 203 -4.56 2.69 -2.25
C ALA A 203 -5.67 2.50 -1.19
N ALA A 204 -5.70 1.35 -0.51
CA ALA A 204 -6.62 1.12 0.60
C ALA A 204 -6.41 2.12 1.75
N ALA A 205 -5.16 2.43 2.10
CA ALA A 205 -4.82 3.44 3.10
C ALA A 205 -5.29 4.84 2.67
N ILE A 206 -5.04 5.23 1.41
CA ILE A 206 -5.50 6.52 0.85
C ILE A 206 -7.02 6.63 0.96
N ARG A 207 -7.77 5.60 0.54
CA ARG A 207 -9.24 5.59 0.61
C ARG A 207 -9.74 5.69 2.05
N ARG A 208 -9.16 4.93 2.98
CA ARG A 208 -9.47 5.00 4.42
C ARG A 208 -9.19 6.40 4.98
N HIS A 209 -8.02 6.96 4.72
CA HIS A 209 -7.64 8.28 5.25
C HIS A 209 -8.49 9.39 4.65
N THR A 210 -8.85 9.29 3.38
CA THR A 210 -9.77 10.23 2.72
C THR A 210 -11.14 10.20 3.38
N LYS A 211 -11.70 9.00 3.61
CA LYS A 211 -12.98 8.83 4.28
C LYS A 211 -12.97 9.40 5.70
N VAL A 212 -11.94 9.07 6.49
CA VAL A 212 -11.78 9.65 7.83
C VAL A 212 -11.68 11.17 7.77
N GLY A 213 -10.92 11.72 6.82
CA GLY A 213 -10.82 13.16 6.61
C GLY A 213 -12.16 13.81 6.25
N GLU A 214 -13.00 13.17 5.44
CA GLU A 214 -14.37 13.63 5.14
C GLU A 214 -15.29 13.62 6.37
N ASP A 215 -15.25 12.55 7.16
CA ASP A 215 -16.07 12.41 8.37
C ASP A 215 -15.68 13.47 9.41
N LEU A 216 -14.38 13.65 9.61
CA LEU A 216 -13.79 14.68 10.46
C LEU A 216 -14.20 16.10 10.02
N ARG A 217 -14.17 16.40 8.71
CA ARG A 217 -14.68 17.68 8.18
C ARG A 217 -16.18 17.85 8.41
N ALA A 218 -16.96 16.78 8.32
CA ALA A 218 -18.40 16.83 8.53
C ALA A 218 -18.75 17.12 10.01
N GLU A 219 -18.06 16.48 10.94
CA GLU A 219 -18.18 16.74 12.38
C GLU A 219 -17.81 18.19 12.72
N ALA A 220 -16.67 18.65 12.20
CA ALA A 220 -16.24 20.04 12.30
C ALA A 220 -17.30 21.05 11.82
N ARG A 221 -17.90 20.82 10.64
CA ARG A 221 -18.98 21.69 10.14
C ARG A 221 -20.20 21.67 11.05
N ALA A 222 -20.54 20.52 11.63
CA ALA A 222 -21.65 20.41 12.59
C ALA A 222 -21.39 21.17 13.90
N LEU A 223 -20.12 21.27 14.31
CA LEU A 223 -19.68 22.07 15.47
C LEU A 223 -19.57 23.58 15.14
N GLY A 224 -19.79 24.00 13.90
CA GLY A 224 -19.82 25.42 13.52
C GLY A 224 -18.46 25.98 13.07
N PHE A 225 -17.47 25.12 12.81
CA PHE A 225 -16.20 25.55 12.22
C PHE A 225 -16.36 25.88 10.73
N VAL A 226 -15.60 26.88 10.27
CA VAL A 226 -15.54 27.27 8.85
C VAL A 226 -14.37 26.56 8.18
N GLU A 227 -14.63 25.85 7.07
CA GLU A 227 -13.58 25.22 6.27
C GLU A 227 -12.88 26.27 5.38
N ALA A 228 -11.54 26.24 5.33
CA ALA A 228 -10.75 26.99 4.36
C ALA A 228 -9.62 26.11 3.80
N THR A 229 -9.07 26.53 2.67
CA THR A 229 -7.98 25.86 1.98
C THR A 229 -6.63 26.32 2.51
N GLU A 230 -5.57 25.53 2.25
CA GLU A 230 -4.20 25.95 2.57
C GLU A 230 -3.82 27.26 1.86
N LYS A 231 -4.33 27.47 0.64
CA LYS A 231 -4.17 28.74 -0.08
C LYS A 231 -4.88 29.91 0.62
N GLU A 232 -6.07 29.69 1.16
CA GLU A 232 -6.80 30.71 1.93
C GLU A 232 -6.11 31.00 3.27
N LEU A 233 -5.52 29.99 3.94
CA LEU A 233 -4.66 30.23 5.11
C LEU A 233 -3.42 31.03 4.77
N SER A 234 -2.69 30.62 3.73
CA SER A 234 -1.46 31.29 3.32
C SER A 234 -1.73 32.74 2.94
N ALA A 235 -2.90 33.04 2.38
CA ALA A 235 -3.33 34.41 2.09
C ALA A 235 -3.68 35.24 3.35
N LEU A 236 -3.93 34.58 4.49
CA LEU A 236 -4.25 35.19 5.78
C LEU A 236 -3.02 35.24 6.72
N HIS A 237 -1.82 34.93 6.21
CA HIS A 237 -0.56 34.98 6.97
C HIS A 237 -0.12 36.42 7.28
N GLU A 238 -0.59 37.40 6.49
CA GLU A 238 -0.47 38.83 6.80
C GLU A 238 -1.68 39.31 7.62
N PRO A 239 -1.50 40.20 8.61
CA PRO A 239 -2.61 40.69 9.43
C PRO A 239 -3.62 41.48 8.59
N VAL A 240 -4.76 40.86 8.28
CA VAL A 240 -5.86 41.51 7.56
C VAL A 240 -6.81 42.17 8.57
N GLY A 241 -6.86 43.50 8.58
CA GLY A 241 -7.83 44.25 9.39
C GLY A 241 -7.62 44.16 10.91
N GLY A 242 -6.38 43.91 11.36
CA GLY A 242 -6.04 43.86 12.79
C GLY A 242 -6.30 42.50 13.46
N PHE A 243 -6.35 41.41 12.69
CA PHE A 243 -6.45 40.04 13.21
C PHE A 243 -5.33 39.17 12.63
N ARG A 244 -4.85 38.18 13.39
CA ARG A 244 -3.90 37.14 12.94
C ARG A 244 -4.47 35.74 13.12
N LEU A 245 -4.01 34.79 12.32
CA LEU A 245 -4.27 33.36 12.51
C LEU A 245 -3.26 32.76 13.50
N GLU A 246 -3.77 32.01 14.46
CA GLU A 246 -2.99 31.20 15.39
C GLU A 246 -3.33 29.72 15.19
N ARG A 247 -2.30 28.86 15.06
CA ARG A 247 -2.48 27.40 15.03
C ARG A 247 -2.68 26.91 16.46
N ILE A 248 -3.73 26.14 16.69
CA ILE A 248 -3.96 25.47 17.98
C ILE A 248 -3.22 24.13 17.98
N TRP A 249 -2.39 23.92 18.99
CA TRP A 249 -1.69 22.65 19.24
C TRP A 249 -2.36 21.90 20.39
N GLY A 250 -2.59 20.59 20.26
CA GLY A 250 -3.15 19.77 21.32
C GLY A 250 -4.05 18.64 20.81
N THR A 251 -4.31 17.65 21.68
CA THR A 251 -5.07 16.42 21.38
C THR A 251 -6.60 16.57 21.46
N GLY A 252 -7.12 17.75 21.81
CA GLY A 252 -8.56 18.00 21.98
C GLY A 252 -9.17 18.85 20.86
N THR A 253 -10.38 18.51 20.45
CA THR A 253 -11.23 19.37 19.59
C THR A 253 -11.54 20.67 20.35
N PRO A 254 -11.19 21.86 19.82
CA PRO A 254 -11.49 23.13 20.49
C PRO A 254 -13.00 23.32 20.66
N ASP A 255 -13.43 23.96 21.76
CA ASP A 255 -14.84 24.33 21.92
C ASP A 255 -15.12 25.68 21.24
N PRO A 256 -15.92 25.72 20.16
CA PRO A 256 -16.22 26.96 19.45
C PRO A 256 -17.05 27.95 20.27
N ALA A 257 -17.66 27.53 21.39
CA ALA A 257 -18.49 28.37 22.25
C ALA A 257 -17.76 29.05 23.41
N THR A 258 -16.56 28.56 23.80
CA THR A 258 -15.97 28.89 25.12
C THR A 258 -14.90 30.00 25.09
N ASP A 259 -14.34 30.35 23.92
CA ASP A 259 -13.35 31.44 23.81
C ASP A 259 -13.98 32.70 23.21
N GLY A 260 -14.48 33.57 24.08
CA GLY A 260 -15.36 34.71 23.77
C GLY A 260 -14.84 35.84 22.86
N GLN A 261 -13.94 35.63 21.90
CA GLN A 261 -13.54 36.66 20.92
C GLN A 261 -13.22 36.20 19.46
N GLY A 262 -13.20 34.90 19.11
CA GLY A 262 -12.66 34.47 17.80
C GLY A 262 -13.59 33.60 16.95
N ARG A 263 -13.75 33.92 15.66
CA ARG A 263 -14.28 32.99 14.65
C ARG A 263 -13.23 31.89 14.41
N PHE A 264 -13.56 30.63 14.62
CA PHE A 264 -12.66 29.50 14.35
C PHE A 264 -12.73 29.08 12.87
N THR A 265 -11.57 28.80 12.28
CA THR A 265 -11.44 28.33 10.88
C THR A 265 -10.60 27.06 10.86
N ILE A 266 -11.09 26.00 10.22
CA ILE A 266 -10.41 24.71 10.00
C ILE A 266 -9.87 24.69 8.59
N THR A 267 -8.64 24.21 8.39
CA THR A 267 -7.99 24.48 7.10
C THR A 267 -7.20 23.38 6.44
N SER A 268 -6.94 22.27 7.10
CA SER A 268 -6.45 21.11 6.36
C SER A 268 -6.73 19.85 7.14
N ALA A 269 -7.57 18.98 6.59
CA ALA A 269 -7.38 17.55 6.79
C ALA A 269 -6.10 17.22 6.02
N ASN A 270 -4.95 17.19 6.71
CA ASN A 270 -3.72 16.75 6.07
C ASN A 270 -3.86 15.24 5.88
N ILE A 271 -4.08 14.81 4.64
CA ILE A 271 -4.08 13.39 4.26
C ILE A 271 -2.64 13.03 3.90
N GLU A 272 -1.71 13.31 4.82
CA GLU A 272 -0.37 12.72 4.73
C GLU A 272 -0.51 11.21 4.93
N HIS A 273 0.32 10.44 4.24
CA HIS A 273 0.15 9.00 4.02
C HIS A 273 0.19 8.12 5.29
N TRP A 274 0.33 8.71 6.48
CA TRP A 274 0.57 8.00 7.74
C TRP A 274 -0.54 8.19 8.79
N ALA A 275 -1.29 9.31 8.80
CA ALA A 275 -2.50 9.48 9.62
C ALA A 275 -3.33 10.72 9.20
N PRO A 276 -4.66 10.62 9.06
CA PRO A 276 -5.50 11.79 8.83
C PRO A 276 -5.52 12.69 10.08
N SER A 277 -5.20 13.98 9.92
CA SER A 277 -5.24 14.97 11.01
C SER A 277 -6.00 16.23 10.61
N ILE A 278 -6.83 16.77 11.50
CA ILE A 278 -7.38 18.13 11.36
C ILE A 278 -6.44 19.12 12.03
N ARG A 279 -6.15 20.23 11.34
CA ARG A 279 -5.55 21.42 11.94
C ARG A 279 -6.62 22.48 12.22
N TYR A 280 -6.66 22.96 13.45
CA TYR A 280 -7.56 24.03 13.90
C TYR A 280 -6.82 25.38 13.97
N TYR A 281 -7.46 26.44 13.50
CA TYR A 281 -6.94 27.80 13.58
C TYR A 281 -7.96 28.75 14.19
N ARG A 282 -7.45 29.72 14.95
CA ARG A 282 -8.24 30.79 15.58
C ARG A 282 -7.81 32.14 15.03
N LEU A 283 -8.80 32.98 14.70
CA LEU A 283 -8.58 34.41 14.45
C LEU A 283 -8.48 35.14 15.79
N VAL A 284 -7.34 35.75 16.05
CA VAL A 284 -7.07 36.51 17.28
C VAL A 284 -6.92 37.98 16.90
N PRO A 285 -7.61 38.91 17.57
CA PRO A 285 -7.36 40.34 17.39
C PRO A 285 -5.92 40.64 17.76
N VAL A 286 -5.25 41.41 16.92
CA VAL A 286 -3.94 41.98 17.22
C VAL A 286 -4.17 43.05 18.28
N THR A 287 -4.16 42.67 19.55
CA THR A 287 -4.10 43.60 20.67
C THR A 287 -2.78 44.34 20.59
N ALA A 288 -2.74 45.61 20.99
CA ALA A 288 -1.56 46.47 20.92
C ALA A 288 -0.40 46.06 21.87
N GLU A 289 -0.35 44.79 22.26
CA GLU A 289 0.68 44.16 23.08
C GLU A 289 1.05 42.83 22.41
N ALA A 290 2.35 42.65 22.15
CA ALA A 290 3.00 41.52 21.48
C ALA A 290 2.91 41.48 19.94
N SER A 291 3.55 42.45 19.29
CA SER A 291 4.19 42.26 17.99
C SER A 291 5.69 42.03 18.21
N ASP A 292 6.16 40.80 18.02
CA ASP A 292 7.56 40.54 17.65
C ASP A 292 7.64 40.52 16.12
N ASP A 293 8.52 41.37 15.62
CA ASP A 293 8.67 41.86 14.25
C ASP A 293 9.12 40.81 13.23
N ALA A 294 8.70 41.00 11.98
CA ALA A 294 9.66 41.27 10.89
C ALA A 294 8.97 41.90 9.67
N SER A 295 8.94 43.24 9.60
CA SER A 295 9.36 43.88 8.36
C SER A 295 9.96 45.25 8.66
N GLU A 296 11.16 45.48 8.15
CA GLU A 296 11.89 46.73 8.18
C GLU A 296 11.03 47.88 7.61
N SER A 297 10.84 48.95 8.40
CA SER A 297 10.75 50.31 7.85
C SER A 297 10.92 51.39 8.92
N THR A 298 12.13 51.95 8.93
CA THR A 298 12.53 53.34 9.21
C THR A 298 11.59 54.27 10.01
N ALA A 299 11.66 54.23 11.34
CA ALA A 299 11.52 55.41 12.20
C ALA A 299 12.23 55.17 13.54
N SER A 300 13.11 56.09 13.96
CA SER A 300 13.85 55.94 15.23
C SER A 300 12.90 55.96 16.43
N PRO A 301 12.95 54.94 17.32
CA PRO A 301 12.03 54.85 18.46
C PRO A 301 12.48 55.72 19.63
N ALA A 302 11.52 56.16 20.46
CA ALA A 302 11.76 56.83 21.73
C ALA A 302 12.55 55.91 22.70
N PRO A 303 13.39 56.46 23.60
CA PRO A 303 14.29 55.65 24.41
C PRO A 303 13.53 54.72 25.36
N LEU A 304 13.90 53.43 25.33
CA LEU A 304 13.38 52.38 26.22
C LEU A 304 13.49 52.81 27.69
N THR A 305 12.44 52.55 28.49
CA THR A 305 12.50 52.69 29.95
C THR A 305 13.54 51.72 30.54
N ALA A 306 14.07 52.02 31.73
CA ALA A 306 15.13 51.20 32.34
C ALA A 306 14.71 49.74 32.58
N GLU A 307 13.44 49.52 32.92
CA GLU A 307 12.85 48.20 33.16
C GLU A 307 12.68 47.42 31.85
N GLN A 308 12.13 48.05 30.81
CA GLN A 308 12.00 47.45 29.48
C GLN A 308 13.35 47.16 28.81
N ARG A 309 14.36 48.00 29.09
CA ARG A 309 15.73 47.75 28.63
C ARG A 309 16.34 46.53 29.32
N ALA A 310 16.16 46.41 30.64
CA ALA A 310 16.65 45.26 31.39
C ALA A 310 15.94 43.96 31.02
N GLU A 311 14.62 43.99 30.79
CA GLU A 311 13.85 42.81 30.40
C GLU A 311 14.18 42.35 28.98
N ARG A 312 14.38 43.30 28.05
CA ARG A 312 14.87 43.01 26.70
C ARG A 312 16.28 42.44 26.71
N GLU A 313 17.19 43.04 27.46
CA GLU A 313 18.55 42.50 27.64
C GLU A 313 18.51 41.08 28.25
N ALA A 314 17.59 40.80 29.19
CA ALA A 314 17.41 39.47 29.75
C ALA A 314 16.79 38.46 28.77
N ALA A 315 15.84 38.88 27.93
CA ALA A 315 15.25 38.04 26.89
C ALA A 315 16.25 37.73 25.77
N GLU A 316 16.99 38.73 25.30
CA GLU A 316 18.09 38.56 24.33
C GLU A 316 19.17 37.64 24.88
N THR A 317 19.51 37.77 26.18
CA THR A 317 20.46 36.87 26.85
C THR A 317 19.93 35.43 26.90
N ARG A 318 18.65 35.23 27.28
CA ARG A 318 18.04 33.89 27.31
C ARG A 318 17.97 33.23 25.92
N ALA A 319 17.61 34.00 24.90
CA ALA A 319 17.55 33.51 23.53
C ALA A 319 18.94 33.16 23.00
N ALA A 320 19.96 33.97 23.30
CA ALA A 320 21.34 33.69 22.95
C ALA A 320 21.88 32.42 23.65
N VAL A 321 21.50 32.20 24.90
CA VAL A 321 21.84 30.96 25.64
C VAL A 321 21.17 29.74 25.00
N ALA A 322 19.87 29.82 24.68
CA ALA A 322 19.14 28.71 24.06
C ALA A 322 19.68 28.35 22.66
N GLU A 323 20.03 29.36 21.85
CA GLU A 323 20.64 29.15 20.54
C GLU A 323 22.04 28.53 20.68
N ALA A 324 22.86 29.02 21.62
CA ALA A 324 24.18 28.45 21.89
C ALA A 324 24.09 26.98 22.32
N GLU A 325 23.14 26.65 23.20
CA GLU A 325 22.88 25.28 23.64
C GLU A 325 22.43 24.37 22.47
N SER A 326 21.56 24.87 21.59
CA SER A 326 21.14 24.13 20.39
C SER A 326 22.30 23.84 19.44
N GLN A 327 23.18 24.83 19.22
CA GLN A 327 24.39 24.64 18.40
C GLN A 327 25.37 23.66 19.04
N GLU A 328 25.50 23.68 20.37
CA GLU A 328 26.35 22.74 21.10
C GLU A 328 25.81 21.30 21.01
N ARG A 329 24.50 21.10 21.19
CA ARG A 329 23.83 19.80 20.98
C ARG A 329 24.02 19.27 19.57
N LYS A 330 23.88 20.12 18.56
CA LYS A 330 24.14 19.77 17.16
C LYS A 330 25.60 19.38 16.94
N THR A 331 26.52 20.11 17.53
CA THR A 331 27.96 19.82 17.44
C THR A 331 28.31 18.49 18.10
N ALA A 332 27.77 18.21 19.29
CA ALA A 332 27.91 16.93 19.98
C ALA A 332 27.36 15.76 19.15
N MET A 333 26.17 15.92 18.57
CA MET A 333 25.57 14.93 17.65
C MET A 333 26.49 14.62 16.47
N LEU A 334 27.01 15.66 15.80
CA LEU A 334 27.91 15.48 14.65
C LEU A 334 29.23 14.82 15.05
N ARG A 335 29.79 15.16 16.23
CA ARG A 335 30.98 14.51 16.79
C ARG A 335 30.73 13.02 17.04
N ARG A 336 29.60 12.69 17.67
CA ARG A 336 29.20 11.30 17.94
C ARG A 336 29.00 10.50 16.66
N ARG A 337 28.28 11.05 15.67
CA ARG A 337 28.10 10.40 14.35
C ARG A 337 29.41 10.17 13.62
N ALA A 338 30.34 11.13 13.68
CA ALA A 338 31.68 10.96 13.12
C ALA A 338 32.47 9.84 13.81
N TRP A 339 32.36 9.74 15.15
CA TRP A 339 32.98 8.67 15.91
C TRP A 339 32.37 7.29 15.63
N LEU A 340 31.03 7.19 15.54
CA LEU A 340 30.33 5.96 15.18
C LEU A 340 30.68 5.50 13.76
N ARG A 341 30.90 6.45 12.84
CA ARG A 341 31.38 6.16 11.49
C ARG A 341 32.80 5.59 11.51
N ASP A 342 33.71 6.18 12.29
CA ASP A 342 35.05 5.61 12.48
C ASP A 342 34.96 4.17 13.03
N LEU A 343 34.10 3.94 14.02
CA LEU A 343 33.85 2.61 14.56
C LEU A 343 33.28 1.63 13.50
N TRP A 344 32.37 2.09 12.65
CA TRP A 344 31.79 1.33 11.53
C TRP A 344 32.82 0.94 10.46
N ASP A 345 33.70 1.88 10.12
CA ASP A 345 34.71 1.73 9.06
C ASP A 345 35.95 0.94 9.52
N ARG A 346 36.08 0.61 10.81
CA ARG A 346 37.17 -0.23 11.32
C ARG A 346 37.10 -1.64 10.71
N THR A 347 38.16 -1.98 9.97
CA THR A 347 38.23 -3.24 9.24
C THR A 347 38.91 -4.39 9.99
N ASP A 348 39.54 -4.10 11.13
CA ASP A 348 40.25 -5.08 11.95
C ASP A 348 39.37 -5.65 13.07
N ALA A 349 39.38 -6.97 13.21
CA ALA A 349 38.76 -7.67 14.35
C ALA A 349 39.63 -7.60 15.63
N SER A 350 40.52 -6.62 15.72
CA SER A 350 41.60 -6.58 16.71
C SER A 350 41.14 -6.30 18.13
N ASP A 351 39.89 -5.86 18.32
CA ASP A 351 39.22 -5.86 19.62
C ASP A 351 38.05 -6.87 19.63
N PRO A 352 38.35 -8.18 19.84
CA PRO A 352 37.34 -9.22 19.98
C PRO A 352 36.34 -8.91 21.10
N ARG A 353 36.77 -8.19 22.13
CA ARG A 353 35.94 -7.85 23.27
C ARG A 353 34.86 -6.84 22.87
N THR A 354 35.19 -5.86 22.03
CA THR A 354 34.19 -4.94 21.46
C THR A 354 33.14 -5.66 20.62
N ALA A 355 33.56 -6.58 19.75
CA ALA A 355 32.62 -7.36 18.93
C ALA A 355 31.74 -8.29 19.79
N GLU A 356 32.31 -8.92 20.82
CA GLU A 356 31.59 -9.74 21.79
C GLU A 356 30.58 -8.92 22.61
N LEU A 357 30.93 -7.70 23.04
CA LEU A 357 30.03 -6.80 23.76
C LEU A 357 28.85 -6.34 22.90
N LEU A 358 29.09 -5.97 21.63
CA LEU A 358 28.03 -5.61 20.68
C LEU A 358 27.07 -6.78 20.44
N LEU A 359 27.61 -7.99 20.26
CA LEU A 359 26.81 -9.20 20.08
C LEU A 359 26.02 -9.56 21.34
N ALA A 360 26.62 -9.48 22.52
CA ALA A 360 25.94 -9.72 23.79
C ALA A 360 24.80 -8.72 23.99
N ALA A 361 25.05 -7.43 23.78
CA ALA A 361 24.04 -6.38 23.89
C ALA A 361 22.91 -6.52 22.84
N ALA A 362 23.21 -7.05 21.65
CA ALA A 362 22.19 -7.33 20.65
C ALA A 362 21.28 -8.52 21.02
N LEU A 363 21.77 -9.45 21.87
CA LEU A 363 21.07 -10.68 22.25
C LEU A 363 20.31 -10.59 23.59
N ASP A 364 20.54 -9.56 24.41
CA ASP A 364 20.07 -9.48 25.81
C ASP A 364 18.77 -8.66 26.01
N VAL A 365 17.93 -8.47 24.97
CA VAL A 365 16.69 -7.66 25.06
C VAL A 365 15.51 -8.36 24.39
N ASP A 366 14.31 -8.23 24.96
CA ASP A 366 13.06 -8.89 24.56
C ASP A 366 12.54 -8.56 23.13
N ASP A 367 11.79 -9.51 22.58
CA ASP A 367 11.39 -9.76 21.17
C ASP A 367 10.49 -8.70 20.46
N TYR A 368 10.98 -7.48 20.21
CA TYR A 368 10.38 -6.61 19.19
C TYR A 368 11.43 -6.00 18.25
N ALA A 369 11.51 -6.46 17.01
CA ALA A 369 12.24 -5.76 15.94
C ALA A 369 11.62 -6.08 14.57
N TRP A 370 10.98 -5.08 13.96
CA TRP A 370 10.64 -5.02 12.54
C TRP A 370 11.30 -3.76 11.96
N GLU A 371 11.88 -3.91 10.76
CA GLU A 371 12.57 -2.92 9.90
C GLU A 371 13.98 -2.42 10.32
N PRO A 372 15.04 -3.23 10.13
CA PRO A 372 16.40 -2.87 10.57
C PRO A 372 17.25 -2.12 9.52
N LEU A 373 16.92 -2.19 8.22
CA LEU A 373 17.84 -1.75 7.16
C LEU A 373 17.81 -0.24 6.87
N THR A 374 16.68 0.41 7.14
CA THR A 374 16.47 1.85 6.86
C THR A 374 17.37 2.75 7.72
N GLU A 375 17.63 2.33 8.96
CA GLU A 375 18.26 3.18 10.00
C GLU A 375 19.79 3.18 9.94
N LEU A 376 20.42 2.14 9.39
CA LEU A 376 21.87 2.12 9.13
C LEU A 376 22.30 3.20 8.13
N GLY A 377 21.37 3.66 7.29
CA GLY A 377 21.59 4.76 6.34
C GLY A 377 22.08 6.05 7.00
N THR A 378 21.70 6.30 8.26
CA THR A 378 22.10 7.50 9.03
C THR A 378 23.60 7.56 9.32
N ILE A 379 24.23 6.41 9.59
CA ILE A 379 25.67 6.29 9.84
C ILE A 379 26.46 6.21 8.53
N ILE A 380 25.91 5.46 7.56
CA ILE A 380 26.55 5.16 6.28
C ILE A 380 26.54 6.38 5.34
N ALA A 381 25.52 7.24 5.41
CA ALA A 381 25.45 8.45 4.58
C ALA A 381 26.55 9.46 4.96
N HIS A 382 27.36 9.83 3.96
CA HIS A 382 28.58 10.62 4.15
C HIS A 382 28.36 12.13 4.33
N ASP A 383 27.13 12.64 4.19
CA ASP A 383 26.87 14.08 4.07
C ASP A 383 26.33 14.77 5.34
N GLY A 384 26.07 14.02 6.42
CA GLY A 384 25.57 14.59 7.67
C GLY A 384 24.15 15.18 7.53
N SER A 385 23.40 14.77 6.52
CA SER A 385 22.01 15.20 6.33
C SER A 385 21.11 14.72 7.47
N ASP A 386 20.16 15.58 7.87
CA ASP A 386 19.14 15.26 8.87
C ASP A 386 18.12 14.21 8.37
N ASN A 387 18.14 13.91 7.05
CA ASN A 387 17.28 12.93 6.40
C ASN A 387 18.11 12.03 5.47
N PRO A 388 18.82 11.04 6.03
CA PRO A 388 19.72 10.19 5.27
C PRO A 388 18.93 9.31 4.28
N PRO A 389 19.52 8.99 3.12
CA PRO A 389 18.87 8.14 2.13
C PRO A 389 18.59 6.75 2.71
N ARG A 390 17.36 6.26 2.49
CA ARG A 390 16.99 4.88 2.81
C ARG A 390 17.88 3.92 2.01
N LEU A 391 18.56 3.01 2.69
CA LEU A 391 19.32 1.95 2.04
C LEU A 391 18.37 0.80 1.70
N GLU A 392 18.25 0.50 0.41
CA GLU A 392 17.50 -0.67 -0.07
C GLU A 392 18.28 -1.96 0.25
N ALA A 393 17.58 -3.09 0.33
CA ALA A 393 18.18 -4.38 0.70
C ALA A 393 19.30 -4.87 -0.24
N ASP A 394 19.39 -4.31 -1.45
CA ASP A 394 20.39 -4.60 -2.48
C ASP A 394 21.50 -3.54 -2.57
N ASP A 395 21.58 -2.58 -1.62
CA ASP A 395 22.63 -1.57 -1.62
C ASP A 395 24.02 -2.24 -1.50
N PRO A 396 24.98 -1.95 -2.40
CA PRO A 396 26.30 -2.58 -2.38
C PRO A 396 27.07 -2.40 -1.07
N ARG A 397 26.74 -1.38 -0.28
CA ARG A 397 27.36 -1.14 1.04
C ARG A 397 26.91 -2.16 2.08
N LEU A 398 25.80 -2.88 1.83
CA LEU A 398 25.18 -3.92 2.66
C LEU A 398 25.60 -5.35 2.28
N ASP A 399 26.70 -5.53 1.54
CA ASP A 399 27.25 -6.86 1.28
C ASP A 399 27.95 -7.43 2.53
N TYR A 400 27.16 -8.10 3.37
CA TYR A 400 27.58 -8.71 4.63
C TYR A 400 28.66 -9.79 4.49
N SER A 401 28.83 -10.37 3.29
CA SER A 401 29.74 -11.50 3.08
C SER A 401 31.21 -11.10 3.18
N GLU A 402 31.50 -9.82 2.95
CA GLU A 402 32.83 -9.22 3.01
C GLU A 402 33.03 -8.36 4.27
N TRP A 403 32.04 -8.32 5.18
CA TRP A 403 32.14 -7.49 6.38
C TRP A 403 32.98 -8.16 7.49
N PRO A 404 33.91 -7.42 8.11
CA PRO A 404 34.57 -7.85 9.33
C PRO A 404 33.57 -8.13 10.47
N THR A 405 33.91 -9.05 11.37
CA THR A 405 33.06 -9.43 12.52
C THR A 405 32.59 -8.23 13.35
N LEU A 406 33.48 -7.23 13.56
CA LEU A 406 33.16 -6.02 14.29
C LEU A 406 32.05 -5.20 13.61
N ARG A 407 32.12 -5.05 12.28
CA ARG A 407 31.13 -4.33 11.48
C ARG A 407 29.78 -5.05 11.46
N LEU A 408 29.79 -6.38 11.36
CA LEU A 408 28.57 -7.19 11.47
C LEU A 408 27.93 -7.09 12.86
N ALA A 409 28.74 -7.17 13.92
CA ALA A 409 28.29 -7.03 15.30
C ALA A 409 27.68 -5.64 15.54
N PHE A 410 28.35 -4.59 15.08
CA PHE A 410 27.87 -3.22 15.20
C PHE A 410 26.58 -3.01 14.41
N ALA A 411 26.52 -3.49 13.17
CA ALA A 411 25.31 -3.39 12.35
C ALA A 411 24.13 -4.11 13.00
N THR A 412 24.36 -5.31 13.54
CA THR A 412 23.32 -6.08 14.23
C THR A 412 22.84 -5.35 15.49
N TRP A 413 23.76 -4.78 16.27
CA TRP A 413 23.44 -3.97 17.43
C TRP A 413 22.65 -2.71 17.06
N TRP A 414 23.12 -1.95 16.06
CA TRP A 414 22.45 -0.73 15.57
C TRP A 414 21.05 -1.02 15.02
N CYS A 415 20.90 -2.09 14.25
CA CYS A 415 19.61 -2.57 13.75
C CYS A 415 18.63 -2.98 14.86
N ARG A 416 19.15 -3.48 15.99
CA ARG A 416 18.37 -3.98 17.13
C ARG A 416 17.94 -2.86 18.09
N TRP A 417 18.86 -1.94 18.38
CA TRP A 417 18.69 -0.83 19.32
C TRP A 417 18.26 0.46 18.65
N GLY A 418 18.59 0.63 17.37
CA GLY A 418 18.10 1.71 16.51
C GLY A 418 16.67 1.47 16.06
N TYR A 419 15.82 0.95 16.95
CA TYR A 419 14.41 1.30 16.88
C TYR A 419 14.41 2.82 17.02
N LEU A 420 14.06 3.47 15.91
CA LEU A 420 13.81 4.90 15.78
C LEU A 420 15.10 5.73 15.61
N GLY A 421 15.21 6.45 14.48
CA GLY A 421 15.99 7.70 14.39
C GLY A 421 15.68 8.74 15.48
N GLU A 422 14.77 8.43 16.40
CA GLU A 422 14.39 9.16 17.60
C GLU A 422 15.48 9.25 18.68
N LEU A 423 16.43 8.30 18.79
CA LEU A 423 17.52 8.37 19.79
C LEU A 423 18.48 9.55 19.53
N GLU A 424 18.75 9.84 18.26
CA GLU A 424 19.59 10.98 17.89
C GLU A 424 18.78 12.28 17.87
N LEU A 425 17.49 12.21 17.52
CA LEU A 425 16.57 13.35 17.56
C LEU A 425 16.26 13.81 18.99
N SER A 426 16.16 12.90 19.96
CA SER A 426 15.93 13.20 21.38
C SER A 426 17.11 13.93 22.01
N LEU A 427 18.34 13.61 21.59
CA LEU A 427 19.55 14.31 22.04
C LEU A 427 19.68 15.72 21.45
N TYR A 428 19.03 15.96 20.31
CA TYR A 428 19.00 17.23 19.60
C TYR A 428 17.82 18.12 20.02
N GLN A 429 16.66 17.56 20.37
CA GLN A 429 15.43 18.30 20.68
C GLN A 429 15.12 18.30 22.19
N PRO A 430 15.16 19.45 22.89
CA PRO A 430 14.98 19.52 24.34
C PRO A 430 13.64 18.97 24.86
N ASN A 431 12.60 18.95 24.02
CA ASN A 431 11.25 18.54 24.39
C ASN A 431 10.91 17.09 24.00
N TYR A 432 11.87 16.37 23.42
CA TYR A 432 11.68 15.00 22.95
C TYR A 432 12.57 14.07 23.78
N TRP A 433 11.99 13.36 24.75
CA TRP A 433 12.77 12.57 25.71
C TRP A 433 12.35 11.11 25.72
N GLU A 434 13.30 10.21 25.50
CA GLU A 434 13.08 8.76 25.57
C GLU A 434 14.09 8.11 26.52
N PRO A 435 13.67 7.29 27.52
CA PRO A 435 14.56 6.64 28.48
C PRO A 435 15.68 5.80 27.84
N VAL A 436 15.47 5.29 26.61
CA VAL A 436 16.44 4.49 25.86
C VAL A 436 17.64 5.33 25.41
N THR A 437 17.47 6.64 25.24
CA THR A 437 18.51 7.60 24.81
C THR A 437 19.66 7.71 25.81
N VAL A 438 19.34 7.71 27.11
CA VAL A 438 20.34 7.85 28.17
C VAL A 438 21.13 6.56 28.31
N ARG A 439 20.44 5.41 28.28
CA ARG A 439 21.09 4.09 28.25
C ARG A 439 22.03 3.93 27.07
N TYR A 440 21.69 4.53 25.93
CA TYR A 440 22.54 4.56 24.75
C TYR A 440 23.85 5.34 25.00
N LEU A 441 23.80 6.55 25.56
CA LEU A 441 25.01 7.32 25.89
C LEU A 441 25.86 6.63 26.98
N GLU A 442 25.24 6.05 28.00
CA GLU A 442 25.93 5.28 29.04
C GLU A 442 26.62 4.04 28.46
N PHE A 443 25.95 3.33 27.57
CA PHE A 443 26.50 2.18 26.86
C PHE A 443 27.74 2.57 26.03
N LEU A 444 27.66 3.66 25.25
CA LEU A 444 28.81 4.14 24.49
C LEU A 444 30.00 4.49 25.38
N ARG A 445 29.75 5.17 26.52
CA ARG A 445 30.79 5.55 27.48
C ARG A 445 31.41 4.33 28.16
N GLU A 446 30.60 3.44 28.71
CA GLU A 446 31.06 2.32 29.55
C GLU A 446 31.69 1.19 28.75
N GLN A 447 31.16 0.92 27.55
CA GLN A 447 31.56 -0.24 26.76
C GLN A 447 32.57 0.10 25.65
N PHE A 448 32.63 1.36 25.20
CA PHE A 448 33.49 1.79 24.08
C PHE A 448 34.38 2.99 24.41
N GLU A 449 34.40 3.42 25.67
CA GLU A 449 35.20 4.57 26.11
C GLU A 449 34.92 5.84 25.28
N TYR A 450 33.68 5.99 24.77
CA TYR A 450 33.28 7.20 24.06
C TYR A 450 33.33 8.39 25.03
N GLU A 451 34.13 9.39 24.69
CA GLU A 451 34.23 10.62 25.46
C GLU A 451 33.02 11.52 25.16
N LEU A 452 32.12 11.60 26.14
CA LEU A 452 30.97 12.49 26.10
C LEU A 452 31.42 13.94 26.10
N SER A 453 30.69 14.80 25.38
CA SER A 453 30.79 16.24 25.52
C SER A 453 30.09 16.75 26.78
N ASP A 454 30.44 17.94 27.23
CA ASP A 454 29.86 18.58 28.41
C ASP A 454 28.32 18.62 28.36
N ILE A 455 27.73 18.85 27.18
CA ILE A 455 26.26 18.86 26.99
C ILE A 455 25.64 17.44 27.07
N GLU A 456 26.36 16.40 26.65
CA GLU A 456 25.94 15.01 26.77
C GLU A 456 26.07 14.52 28.23
N GLU A 457 27.12 14.95 28.94
CA GLU A 457 27.26 14.70 30.39
C GLU A 457 26.13 15.36 31.18
N ALA A 458 25.84 16.64 30.90
CA ALA A 458 24.74 17.36 31.55
C ALA A 458 23.37 16.71 31.30
N LEU A 459 23.16 16.13 30.12
CA LEU A 459 21.95 15.37 29.79
C LEU A 459 21.82 14.09 30.63
N LEU A 460 22.92 13.33 30.78
CA LEU A 460 22.95 12.14 31.62
C LEU A 460 22.70 12.48 33.09
N ASP A 461 23.34 13.53 33.59
CA ASP A 461 23.19 13.97 34.99
C ASP A 461 21.75 14.43 35.27
N THR A 462 21.13 15.16 34.33
CA THR A 462 19.72 15.58 34.44
C THR A 462 18.78 14.38 34.51
N TYR A 463 19.04 13.36 33.69
CA TYR A 463 18.25 12.12 33.72
C TYR A 463 18.40 11.37 35.03
N ASN A 464 19.63 11.12 35.46
CA ASN A 464 19.91 10.37 36.67
C ASN A 464 19.34 11.08 37.91
N ALA A 465 19.39 12.42 37.94
CA ALA A 465 18.72 13.22 38.97
C ALA A 465 17.18 13.12 38.92
N SER A 466 16.59 12.96 37.74
CA SER A 466 15.14 12.77 37.58
C SER A 466 14.68 11.35 37.92
N ALA A 467 15.52 10.34 37.66
CA ALA A 467 15.26 8.93 37.94
C ALA A 467 15.39 8.58 39.43
N ASP A 468 16.30 9.23 40.15
CA ASP A 468 16.44 9.11 41.61
C ASP A 468 15.30 9.81 42.40
N GLY A 469 14.44 10.58 41.72
CA GLY A 469 13.30 11.29 42.32
C GLY A 469 11.95 10.56 42.22
N GLY A 470 11.91 9.32 41.72
CA GLY A 470 10.68 8.58 41.41
C GLY A 470 10.42 7.38 42.32
N ASP A 471 10.12 7.65 43.59
CA ASP A 471 9.26 6.80 44.42
C ASP A 471 8.29 7.73 45.16
N ASP A 472 7.30 8.27 44.41
CA ASP A 472 6.00 8.76 44.88
C ASP A 472 5.00 8.92 43.72
#